data_AF-A0A255YSG9-F1
#
_entry.id   AF-A0A255YSG9-F1
#
_cell.length_a   1.000
_cell.length_b   1.000
_cell.length_c   1.000
_cell.angle_alpha   90.00
_cell.angle_beta   90.00
_cell.angle_gamma   90.00
#
_symmetry.space_group_name_H-M   'P 1'
#
loop_
_entity.id
_entity.type
_entity.pdbx_description
1 polymer ?
#
loop_
_entity_poly.entity_id
_entity_poly.type
_entity_poly.pdbx_seq_one_letter_code
_entity_poly.pdbx_strand_id
1 'polypeptide(L)'
;MSIQMALAGASAKPTGKRPHFLESWEAERSMAIALSLAGELVVTRQRLDTLERLLAAKGIVSRDEIEGFTPTKAEAAERGLWNQEFLARVLRVVQQEAEALTATDDSSETIAEELAR
;
A
#
# COMPACT_ATOMS: atom_id res chain seq x y z
N MET A 1 -3.89 -15.90 3.73
CA MET A 1 -4.33 -15.27 2.47
C MET A 1 -3.18 -15.36 1.48
N SER A 2 -3.42 -15.74 0.22
CA SER A 2 -2.34 -15.77 -0.78
C SER A 2 -2.01 -14.34 -1.25
N ILE A 3 -0.77 -14.12 -1.71
CA ILE A 3 -0.30 -12.84 -2.24
C ILE A 3 -1.23 -12.33 -3.36
N GLN A 4 -1.75 -13.23 -4.19
CA GLN A 4 -2.71 -12.88 -5.24
C GLN A 4 -4.02 -12.30 -4.70
N MET A 5 -4.52 -12.78 -3.55
CA MET A 5 -5.72 -12.23 -2.92
C MET A 5 -5.48 -10.85 -2.29
N ALA A 6 -4.32 -10.63 -1.68
CA ALA A 6 -3.96 -9.33 -1.11
C ALA A 6 -3.82 -8.26 -2.22
N LEU A 7 -3.21 -8.62 -3.34
CA LEU A 7 -3.11 -7.77 -4.54
C LEU A 7 -4.49 -7.42 -5.12
N ALA A 8 -5.40 -8.40 -5.20
CA ALA A 8 -6.75 -8.16 -5.71
C ALA A 8 -7.58 -7.22 -4.80
N GLY A 9 -7.45 -7.38 -3.47
CA GLY A 9 -8.18 -6.56 -2.50
C GLY A 9 -7.63 -5.13 -2.35
N ALA A 10 -6.31 -4.95 -2.45
CA ALA A 10 -5.67 -3.65 -2.39
C ALA A 10 -6.07 -2.71 -3.55
N SER A 11 -6.50 -3.28 -4.68
CA SER A 11 -6.89 -2.53 -5.87
C SER A 11 -8.39 -2.35 -6.06
N ALA A 12 -9.24 -2.68 -5.08
CA ALA A 12 -10.67 -2.44 -5.20
C ALA A 12 -10.98 -0.95 -5.50
N LYS A 13 -11.72 -0.68 -6.59
CA LYS A 13 -12.10 0.68 -7.00
C LYS A 13 -13.06 1.28 -5.94
N PRO A 14 -12.74 2.43 -5.33
CA PRO A 14 -13.68 3.12 -4.46
C PRO A 14 -14.92 3.56 -5.24
N THR A 15 -16.10 3.48 -4.64
CA THR A 15 -17.32 4.02 -5.24
C THR A 15 -17.36 5.55 -5.04
N GLY A 16 -17.34 6.30 -6.14
CA GLY A 16 -17.47 7.77 -6.13
C GLY A 16 -16.31 8.51 -6.80
N LYS A 17 -16.53 9.80 -7.11
CA LYS A 17 -15.48 10.70 -7.61
C LYS A 17 -14.47 10.97 -6.50
N ARG A 18 -13.17 10.94 -6.83
CA ARG A 18 -12.10 11.22 -5.87
C ARG A 18 -12.13 12.70 -5.47
N PRO A 19 -12.16 13.04 -4.16
CA PRO A 19 -12.04 14.42 -3.72
C PRO A 19 -10.70 15.03 -4.15
N HIS A 20 -10.71 16.30 -4.54
CA HIS A 20 -9.54 17.08 -4.96
C HIS A 20 -9.47 18.34 -4.12
N PHE A 21 -8.38 18.55 -3.39
CA PHE A 21 -8.24 19.62 -2.40
C PHE A 21 -7.09 20.57 -2.72
N LEU A 22 -6.04 20.10 -3.38
CA LEU A 22 -4.88 20.91 -3.76
C LEU A 22 -5.09 21.63 -5.10
N GLU A 23 -4.18 22.54 -5.45
CA GLU A 23 -4.26 23.33 -6.68
C GLU A 23 -4.01 22.51 -7.95
N SER A 24 -3.27 21.40 -7.84
CA SER A 24 -2.92 20.52 -8.97
C SER A 24 -3.08 19.05 -8.60
N TRP A 25 -3.45 18.24 -9.60
CA TRP A 25 -3.57 16.78 -9.46
C TRP A 25 -2.23 16.13 -9.14
N GLU A 26 -1.13 16.70 -9.64
CA GLU A 26 0.23 16.26 -9.34
C GLU A 26 0.56 16.44 -7.85
N ALA A 27 0.19 17.60 -7.28
CA ALA A 27 0.36 17.84 -5.86
C ALA A 27 -0.49 16.88 -5.02
N GLU A 28 -1.77 16.68 -5.38
CA GLU A 28 -2.69 15.76 -4.69
C GLU A 28 -2.14 14.32 -4.70
N ARG A 29 -1.67 13.86 -5.87
CA ARG A 29 -1.05 12.53 -6.04
C ARG A 29 0.19 12.38 -5.19
N SER A 30 1.10 13.35 -5.24
CA SER A 30 2.35 13.28 -4.48
C SER A 30 2.11 13.25 -2.97
N MET A 31 1.15 14.04 -2.48
CA MET A 31 0.76 14.08 -1.07
C MET A 31 0.09 12.76 -0.64
N ALA A 32 -0.81 12.21 -1.46
CA ALA A 32 -1.46 10.94 -1.17
C ALA A 32 -0.44 9.79 -1.04
N ILE A 33 0.54 9.73 -1.96
CA ILE A 33 1.63 8.74 -1.91
C ILE A 33 2.46 8.95 -0.63
N ALA A 34 2.86 10.18 -0.33
CA ALA A 34 3.69 10.50 0.83
C ALA A 34 3.02 10.14 2.15
N LEU A 35 1.72 10.46 2.32
CA LEU A 35 0.97 10.13 3.53
C LEU A 35 0.75 8.62 3.69
N SER A 36 0.47 7.91 2.59
CA SER A 36 0.37 6.45 2.60
C SER A 36 1.68 5.80 3.05
N LEU A 37 2.81 6.23 2.46
CA LEU A 37 4.14 5.78 2.84
C LEU A 37 4.46 6.06 4.30
N ALA A 38 4.15 7.27 4.79
CA ALA A 38 4.39 7.64 6.18
C ALA A 38 3.61 6.74 7.15
N GLY A 39 2.34 6.47 6.83
CA GLY A 39 1.49 5.57 7.63
C GLY A 39 2.03 4.14 7.69
N GLU A 40 2.32 3.55 6.52
CA GLU A 40 2.86 2.18 6.47
C GLU A 40 4.23 2.08 7.15
N LEU A 41 5.10 3.10 6.98
CA LEU A 41 6.44 3.11 7.58
C LEU A 41 6.38 3.21 9.10
N VAL A 42 5.55 4.10 9.67
CA VAL A 42 5.44 4.26 11.13
C VAL A 42 4.94 2.97 11.78
N VAL A 43 3.88 2.36 11.23
CA VAL A 43 3.32 1.11 11.76
C VAL A 43 4.35 -0.02 11.66
N THR A 44 5.06 -0.11 10.54
CA THR A 44 6.10 -1.13 10.34
C THR A 44 7.25 -0.96 11.34
N ARG A 45 7.76 0.26 11.53
CA ARG A 45 8.85 0.52 12.49
C ARG A 45 8.44 0.20 13.93
N GLN A 46 7.21 0.53 14.34
CA GLN A 46 6.70 0.21 15.67
C GLN A 46 6.57 -1.30 15.89
N ARG A 47 6.07 -2.04 14.89
CA ARG A 47 5.97 -3.50 14.96
C ARG A 47 7.34 -4.16 14.99
N LEU A 48 8.30 -3.68 14.20
CA LEU A 48 9.68 -4.18 14.21
C LEU A 48 10.35 -3.96 15.58
N ASP A 49 10.30 -2.74 16.15
CA ASP A 49 10.86 -2.46 17.47
C ASP A 49 10.23 -3.36 18.56
N THR A 50 8.92 -3.59 18.48
CA THR A 50 8.22 -4.51 19.41
C THR A 50 8.76 -5.94 19.27
N LEU A 51 8.92 -6.45 18.04
CA LEU A 51 9.44 -7.79 17.78
C LEU A 51 10.89 -7.93 18.26
N GLU A 52 11.76 -6.97 17.95
CA GLU A 52 13.15 -6.94 18.40
C GLU A 52 13.25 -6.99 19.92
N ARG A 53 12.46 -6.17 20.62
CA ARG A 53 12.44 -6.16 22.09
C ARG A 53 11.94 -7.47 22.68
N LEU A 54 10.89 -8.06 22.11
CA LEU A 54 10.35 -9.33 22.58
C LEU A 54 11.32 -10.49 22.36
N LEU A 55 12.01 -10.53 21.22
CA LEU A 55 13.02 -11.55 20.91
C LEU A 55 14.26 -11.42 21.80
N ALA A 56 14.73 -10.19 22.01
CA ALA A 56 15.85 -9.92 22.91
C ALA A 56 15.52 -10.26 24.36
N ALA A 57 14.32 -9.88 24.84
CA ALA A 57 13.87 -10.20 26.20
C ALA A 57 13.74 -11.72 26.45
N LYS A 58 13.50 -12.50 25.39
CA LYS A 58 13.46 -13.97 25.44
C LYS A 58 14.85 -14.61 25.21
N GLY A 59 15.88 -13.82 24.93
CA GLY A 59 17.23 -14.32 24.63
C GLY A 59 17.33 -15.13 23.33
N ILE A 60 16.41 -14.91 22.38
CA ILE A 60 16.35 -15.69 21.13
C ILE A 60 17.24 -15.07 20.05
N VAL A 61 17.19 -13.74 19.91
CA VAL A 61 17.94 -12.98 18.91
C VAL A 61 18.47 -11.70 19.56
N SER A 62 19.76 -11.44 19.41
CA SER A 62 20.39 -10.17 19.80
C SER A 62 20.23 -9.10 18.72
N ARG A 63 20.37 -7.82 19.09
CA ARG A 63 20.34 -6.72 18.11
C ARG A 63 21.46 -6.86 17.07
N ASP A 64 22.64 -7.30 17.48
CA ASP A 64 23.80 -7.47 16.59
C ASP A 64 23.56 -8.56 15.53
N GLU A 65 22.85 -9.63 15.87
CA GLU A 65 22.45 -10.67 14.91
C GLU A 65 21.47 -10.14 13.85
N ILE A 66 20.62 -9.17 14.21
CA ILE A 66 19.68 -8.52 13.29
C ILE A 66 20.42 -7.59 12.33
N GLU A 67 21.31 -6.73 12.86
CA GLU A 67 22.10 -5.80 12.05
C GLU A 67 23.09 -6.53 11.12
N GLY A 68 23.59 -7.70 11.55
CA GLY A 68 24.48 -8.55 10.75
C GLY A 68 23.76 -9.49 9.77
N PHE A 69 22.42 -9.54 9.79
CA PHE A 69 21.67 -10.52 9.00
C PHE A 69 21.86 -10.31 7.50
N THR A 70 22.34 -11.34 6.81
CA THR A 70 22.45 -11.37 5.35
C THR A 70 21.46 -12.38 4.77
N PRO A 71 20.47 -11.94 3.98
CA PRO A 71 19.50 -12.86 3.39
C PRO A 71 20.17 -13.81 2.39
N THR A 72 19.70 -15.04 2.37
CA THR A 72 19.96 -15.99 1.28
C THR A 72 19.29 -15.52 -0.01
N LYS A 73 19.65 -16.14 -1.14
CA LYS A 73 19.02 -15.83 -2.45
C LYS A 73 17.50 -16.06 -2.44
N ALA A 74 17.03 -17.09 -1.73
CA ALA A 74 15.61 -17.39 -1.63
C ALA A 74 14.86 -16.33 -0.81
N GLU A 75 15.37 -15.98 0.37
CA GLU A 75 14.79 -14.93 1.22
C GLU A 75 14.82 -13.56 0.54
N ALA A 76 15.87 -13.25 -0.23
CA ALA A 76 15.93 -12.04 -1.03
C ALA A 76 14.86 -12.01 -2.14
N ALA A 77 14.59 -13.15 -2.78
CA ALA A 77 13.53 -13.27 -3.78
C ALA A 77 12.14 -13.08 -3.17
N GLU A 78 11.89 -13.68 -1.99
CA GLU A 78 10.64 -13.49 -1.24
C GLU A 78 10.44 -12.02 -0.84
N ARG A 79 11.50 -11.36 -0.33
CA ARG A 79 11.49 -9.92 -0.07
C ARG A 79 11.20 -9.10 -1.33
N GLY A 80 11.72 -9.53 -2.48
CA GLY A 80 11.43 -8.92 -3.78
C GLY A 80 9.94 -8.94 -4.12
N LEU A 81 9.26 -10.06 -3.88
CA LEU A 81 7.81 -10.18 -4.09
C LEU A 81 7.02 -9.27 -3.14
N TRP A 82 7.42 -9.23 -1.86
CA TRP A 82 6.79 -8.31 -0.89
C TRP A 82 7.00 -6.84 -1.25
N ASN A 83 8.18 -6.48 -1.78
CA ASN A 83 8.46 -5.13 -2.24
C ASN A 83 7.56 -4.75 -3.43
N GLN A 84 7.31 -5.67 -4.37
CA GLN A 84 6.39 -5.42 -5.48
C GLN A 84 4.95 -5.17 -4.99
N GLU A 85 4.49 -5.97 -4.03
CA GLU A 85 3.18 -5.79 -3.40
C GLU A 85 3.07 -4.44 -2.68
N PHE A 86 4.09 -4.09 -1.89
CA PHE A 86 4.16 -2.80 -1.20
C PHE A 86 4.11 -1.63 -2.18
N LEU A 87 4.90 -1.68 -3.26
CA LEU A 87 4.88 -0.66 -4.29
C LEU A 87 3.52 -0.55 -4.98
N ALA A 88 2.84 -1.67 -5.24
CA ALA A 88 1.49 -1.65 -5.81
C ALA A 88 0.48 -0.94 -4.89
N ARG A 89 0.55 -1.16 -3.57
CA ARG A 89 -0.28 -0.44 -2.59
C ARG A 89 0.01 1.06 -2.58
N VAL A 90 1.28 1.43 -2.48
CA VAL A 90 1.71 2.83 -2.42
C VAL A 90 1.34 3.59 -3.70
N LEU A 91 1.50 2.96 -4.86
CA LEU A 91 1.25 3.55 -6.17
C LEU A 91 -0.20 3.39 -6.65
N ARG A 92 -1.12 2.90 -5.78
CA ARG A 92 -2.52 2.68 -6.16
C ARG A 92 -3.18 3.92 -6.74
N VAL A 93 -2.86 5.12 -6.24
CA VAL A 93 -3.40 6.38 -6.79
C VAL A 93 -3.10 6.53 -8.29
N VAL A 94 -1.90 6.18 -8.73
CA VAL A 94 -1.50 6.27 -10.14
C VAL A 94 -2.26 5.25 -10.98
N GLN A 95 -2.46 4.03 -10.45
CA GLN A 95 -3.28 3.02 -11.12
C GLN A 95 -4.74 3.46 -11.24
N GLN A 96 -5.32 4.07 -10.21
CA GLN A 96 -6.71 4.55 -10.23
C GLN A 96 -6.92 5.61 -11.31
N GLU A 97 -5.96 6.52 -11.48
CA GLU A 97 -6.03 7.55 -12.52
C GLU A 97 -5.90 6.96 -13.92
N ALA A 98 -5.00 6.00 -14.12
CA ALA A 98 -4.88 5.27 -15.38
C ALA A 98 -6.17 4.51 -15.72
N GLU A 99 -6.78 3.83 -14.74
CA GLU A 99 -8.08 3.16 -14.88
C GLU A 99 -9.18 4.16 -15.25
N ALA A 100 -9.24 5.31 -14.59
CA ALA A 100 -10.23 6.35 -14.84
C ALA A 100 -10.13 6.96 -16.25
N LEU A 101 -8.93 7.05 -16.83
CA LEU A 101 -8.73 7.52 -18.21
C LEU A 101 -9.25 6.52 -19.25
N THR A 102 -9.25 5.22 -18.92
CA THR A 102 -9.70 4.14 -19.81
C THR A 102 -11.15 3.70 -19.59
N ALA A 103 -11.78 4.11 -18.48
CA ALA A 103 -13.11 3.68 -18.11
C ALA A 103 -14.20 4.53 -18.78
N THR A 104 -15.04 3.89 -19.60
CA THR A 104 -16.37 4.36 -20.05
C THR A 104 -17.46 4.02 -19.04
N ASP A 105 -17.16 4.10 -17.73
CA ASP A 105 -18.16 3.82 -16.69
C ASP A 105 -18.94 5.08 -16.34
N ASP A 106 -20.26 4.93 -16.28
CA ASP A 106 -21.15 5.94 -15.74
C ASP A 106 -20.79 6.25 -14.29
N SER A 107 -20.75 7.53 -13.96
CA SER A 107 -20.41 7.96 -12.62
C SER A 107 -21.44 7.43 -11.61
N SER A 108 -21.07 7.26 -10.34
CA SER A 108 -22.01 6.86 -9.29
C SER A 108 -23.21 7.81 -9.17
N GLU A 109 -23.02 9.06 -9.58
CA GLU A 109 -24.06 10.10 -9.68
C GLU A 109 -25.04 9.76 -10.82
N THR A 110 -24.53 9.37 -11.99
CA THR A 110 -25.32 8.91 -13.15
C THR A 110 -26.13 7.65 -12.83
N ILE A 111 -25.53 6.67 -12.15
CA ILE A 111 -26.23 5.44 -11.73
C ILE A 111 -27.30 5.75 -10.68
N ALA A 112 -27.05 6.69 -9.77
CA ALA A 112 -28.03 7.13 -8.78
C ALA A 112 -29.23 7.85 -9.43
N GLU A 113 -28.99 8.66 -10.47
CA GLU A 113 -30.03 9.32 -11.26
C GLU A 113 -30.86 8.31 -12.07
N GLU A 114 -30.24 7.28 -12.64
CA GLU A 114 -30.94 6.21 -13.37
C GLU A 114 -31.83 5.37 -12.44
N LEU A 115 -31.34 5.01 -11.26
CA LEU A 115 -32.11 4.28 -10.24
C LEU A 115 -33.25 5.10 -9.61
N ALA A 116 -33.20 6.43 -9.73
CA ALA A 116 -34.21 7.34 -9.21
C ALA A 116 -35.37 7.62 -10.19
N ARG A 117 -35.31 7.10 -11.42
CA ARG A 117 -36.39 7.17 -12.43
C ARG A 117 -37.33 5.97 -12.34
#